data_AF-A0ABD5YDA4-F1
#
_entry.id   AF-A0ABD5YDA4-F1
#
_cell.length_a   1.000
_cell.length_b   1.000
_cell.length_c   1.000
_cell.angle_alpha   90.00
_cell.angle_beta   90.00
_cell.angle_gamma   90.00
#
_symmetry.space_group_name_H-M   'P 1'
#
loop_
_entity.id
_entity.type
_entity.pdbx_description
1 polymer ?
#
loop_
_entity_poly.entity_id
_entity_poly.type
_entity_poly.pdbx_seq_one_letter_code
_entity_poly.pdbx_strand_id
1 'polypeptide(L)'
;MMNEKRPTHDRKAKRAQLKAQINRDEARRKLLRQREKLAERRKANREQSEERRDSTKPQKNPTAHSTMPSQKTNAQNAVRNSHSTVPETPKYSNIAAPKRLYGQRLHRVTTDSMSTSSETTESPSDATSQQQNDATPESADE
;
A
#
# COMPACT_ATOMS: atom_id res chain seq x y z
N MET A 1 -44.36 -31.22 9.98
CA MET A 1 -43.31 -31.55 9.00
C MET A 1 -42.08 -30.70 9.29
N MET A 2 -41.10 -31.24 10.02
CA MET A 2 -39.99 -30.46 10.60
C MET A 2 -38.67 -30.66 9.85
N ASN A 3 -38.21 -29.58 9.18
CA ASN A 3 -36.82 -29.12 9.05
C ASN A 3 -35.66 -30.14 8.90
N GLU A 4 -35.62 -30.92 7.81
CA GLU A 4 -34.43 -31.71 7.44
C GLU A 4 -33.37 -30.93 6.63
N LYS A 5 -33.57 -29.63 6.35
CA LYS A 5 -32.71 -28.86 5.43
C LYS A 5 -31.37 -28.37 6.03
N ARG A 6 -31.24 -28.32 7.36
CA ARG A 6 -30.12 -27.69 8.09
C ARG A 6 -28.72 -28.34 7.90
N PRO A 7 -28.54 -29.68 7.95
CA PRO A 7 -27.19 -30.27 7.90
C PRO A 7 -26.50 -30.12 6.55
N THR A 8 -27.27 -29.92 5.47
CA THR A 8 -26.72 -29.72 4.13
C THR A 8 -26.14 -28.32 3.95
N HIS A 9 -26.73 -27.32 4.60
CA HIS A 9 -26.30 -25.93 4.50
C HIS A 9 -24.99 -25.71 5.27
N ASP A 10 -24.84 -26.30 6.46
CA ASP A 10 -23.62 -26.20 7.25
C ASP A 10 -22.41 -26.85 6.55
N ARG A 11 -22.63 -28.00 5.90
CA ARG A 11 -21.59 -28.66 5.10
C ARG A 11 -21.17 -27.81 3.90
N LYS A 12 -22.13 -27.16 3.22
CA LYS A 12 -21.84 -26.23 2.13
C LYS A 12 -21.08 -25.00 2.63
N ALA A 13 -21.48 -24.43 3.77
CA ALA A 13 -20.80 -23.30 4.40
C ALA A 13 -19.35 -23.63 4.76
N LYS A 14 -19.10 -24.77 5.44
CA LYS A 14 -17.75 -25.23 5.76
C LYS A 14 -16.87 -25.42 4.52
N ARG A 15 -17.42 -26.02 3.45
CA ARG A 15 -16.71 -26.18 2.17
C ARG A 15 -16.38 -24.83 1.53
N ALA A 16 -17.31 -23.89 1.55
CA ALA A 16 -17.09 -22.54 1.03
C ALA A 16 -15.98 -21.80 1.81
N GLN A 17 -15.99 -21.92 3.14
CA GLN A 17 -14.94 -21.35 4.00
C GLN A 17 -13.57 -21.94 3.70
N LEU A 18 -13.46 -23.26 3.59
CA LEU A 18 -12.20 -23.93 3.24
C LEU A 18 -11.70 -23.48 1.86
N LYS A 19 -12.59 -23.41 0.85
CA LYS A 19 -12.23 -22.94 -0.49
C LYS A 19 -11.75 -21.48 -0.47
N ALA A 20 -12.41 -20.62 0.31
CA ALA A 20 -12.01 -19.23 0.46
C ALA A 20 -10.64 -19.10 1.13
N GLN A 21 -10.36 -19.88 2.18
CA GLN A 21 -9.06 -19.92 2.86
C GLN A 21 -7.95 -20.35 1.90
N ILE A 22 -8.15 -21.44 1.14
CA ILE A 22 -7.17 -21.93 0.16
C ILE A 22 -6.89 -20.85 -0.90
N ASN A 23 -7.92 -20.24 -1.48
CA ASN A 23 -7.74 -19.19 -2.48
C ASN A 23 -7.02 -17.96 -1.92
N ARG A 24 -7.35 -17.55 -0.68
CA ARG A 24 -6.67 -16.44 -0.01
C ARG A 24 -5.19 -16.74 0.16
N ASP A 25 -4.86 -17.94 0.63
CA ASP A 25 -3.49 -18.31 0.92
C ASP A 25 -2.67 -18.48 -0.38
N GLU A 26 -3.28 -19.00 -1.45
CA GLU A 26 -2.67 -19.02 -2.78
C GLU A 26 -2.42 -17.61 -3.34
N ALA A 27 -3.40 -16.71 -3.23
CA ALA A 27 -3.26 -15.33 -3.66
C ALA A 27 -2.14 -14.63 -2.88
N ARG A 28 -2.09 -14.82 -1.56
CA ARG A 28 -1.02 -14.29 -0.69
C ARG A 28 0.34 -14.80 -1.12
N ARG A 29 0.49 -16.11 -1.37
CA ARG A 29 1.75 -16.69 -1.86
C ARG A 29 2.18 -16.08 -3.19
N LYS A 30 1.25 -15.87 -4.14
CA LYS A 30 1.55 -15.24 -5.43
C LYS A 30 2.02 -13.80 -5.27
N LEU A 31 1.35 -13.00 -4.43
CA LEU A 31 1.73 -11.62 -4.17
C LEU A 31 3.12 -11.50 -3.52
N LEU A 32 3.42 -12.37 -2.55
CA LEU A 32 4.74 -12.39 -1.92
C LEU A 32 5.85 -12.72 -2.94
N ARG A 33 5.66 -13.75 -3.77
CA ARG A 33 6.60 -14.08 -4.84
C ARG A 33 6.80 -12.94 -5.85
N GLN A 34 5.72 -12.25 -6.21
CA GLN A 34 5.81 -11.08 -7.09
C GLN A 34 6.59 -9.94 -6.45
N ARG A 35 6.37 -9.68 -5.15
CA ARG A 35 7.10 -8.67 -4.39
C ARG A 35 8.60 -8.98 -4.34
N GLU A 36 8.96 -10.23 -4.06
CA GLU A 36 10.36 -10.69 -4.05
C GLU A 36 11.01 -10.47 -5.40
N LYS A 37 10.38 -10.96 -6.48
CA LYS A 37 10.87 -10.78 -7.86
C LYS A 37 11.04 -9.31 -8.25
N LEU A 38 10.12 -8.45 -7.80
CA LEU A 38 10.22 -7.01 -8.04
C LEU A 38 11.39 -6.38 -7.27
N ALA A 39 11.61 -6.80 -6.02
CA ALA A 39 12.72 -6.33 -5.20
C ALA A 39 14.07 -6.73 -5.80
N GLU A 40 14.22 -7.99 -6.23
CA GLU A 40 15.41 -8.47 -6.94
C GLU A 40 15.70 -7.67 -8.21
N ARG A 41 14.67 -7.45 -9.05
CA ARG A 41 14.81 -6.65 -10.27
C ARG A 41 15.23 -5.20 -9.97
N ARG A 42 14.67 -4.60 -8.92
CA ARG A 42 15.06 -3.24 -8.48
C ARG A 42 16.50 -3.19 -8.00
N LYS A 43 16.95 -4.22 -7.27
CA LYS A 43 18.34 -4.35 -6.82
C LYS A 43 19.30 -4.47 -8.01
N ALA A 44 19.03 -5.40 -8.93
CA ALA A 44 19.84 -5.59 -10.13
C ALA A 44 19.89 -4.33 -11.01
N ASN A 45 18.75 -3.62 -11.18
CA ASN A 45 18.72 -2.37 -11.94
C ASN A 45 19.55 -1.26 -11.27
N ARG A 46 19.54 -1.20 -9.94
CA ARG A 46 20.40 -0.28 -9.17
C ARG A 46 21.87 -0.61 -9.37
N GLU A 47 22.26 -1.87 -9.18
CA GLU A 47 23.65 -2.33 -9.36
C GLU A 47 24.16 -2.03 -10.77
N GLN A 48 23.38 -2.37 -11.81
CA GLN A 48 23.75 -2.04 -13.20
C GLN A 48 23.88 -0.52 -13.45
N SER A 49 23.02 0.28 -12.82
CA SER A 49 23.06 1.74 -12.97
C SER A 49 24.26 2.35 -12.25
N GLU A 50 24.65 1.79 -11.10
CA GLU A 50 25.85 2.20 -10.34
C GLU A 50 27.12 1.78 -11.06
N GLU A 51 27.21 0.53 -11.53
CA GLU A 51 28.36 0.04 -12.30
C GLU A 51 28.60 0.85 -13.58
N ARG A 52 27.54 1.24 -14.30
CA ARG A 52 27.66 2.12 -15.48
C ARG A 52 28.16 3.53 -15.14
N ARG A 53 27.90 4.03 -13.93
CA ARG A 53 28.42 5.34 -13.48
C ARG A 53 29.89 5.23 -13.08
N ASP A 54 30.28 4.15 -12.43
CA ASP A 54 31.65 3.97 -11.94
C ASP A 54 32.61 3.52 -13.05
N SER A 55 32.13 2.77 -14.03
CA SER A 55 32.89 2.31 -15.20
C SER A 55 33.11 3.39 -16.28
N THR A 56 32.87 4.67 -15.95
CA THR A 56 33.16 5.81 -16.84
C THR A 56 34.68 5.96 -17.01
N LYS A 57 35.28 5.08 -17.81
CA LYS A 57 36.61 5.28 -18.39
C LYS A 57 36.63 6.66 -19.05
N PRO A 58 37.78 7.36 -19.11
CA PRO A 58 37.87 8.67 -19.75
C PRO A 58 37.41 8.56 -21.21
N GLN A 59 36.15 8.92 -21.45
CA GLN A 59 35.54 8.94 -22.76
C GLN A 59 36.12 10.14 -23.50
N LYS A 60 36.72 9.90 -24.67
CA LYS A 60 37.30 10.97 -25.52
C LYS A 60 36.24 11.92 -26.11
N ASN A 61 34.95 11.65 -25.90
CA ASN A 61 33.87 12.52 -26.36
C ASN A 61 33.57 13.60 -25.30
N PRO A 62 33.78 14.90 -25.58
CA PRO A 62 33.50 15.98 -24.63
C PRO A 62 32.01 16.11 -24.26
N THR A 63 31.08 15.55 -25.06
CA THR A 63 29.66 15.48 -24.72
C THR A 63 29.28 14.21 -23.95
N ALA A 64 30.24 13.35 -23.60
CA ALA A 64 29.98 12.15 -22.79
C ALA A 64 29.62 12.50 -21.35
N HIS A 65 29.98 13.69 -20.88
CA HIS A 65 29.63 14.16 -19.55
C HIS A 65 28.21 14.74 -19.56
N SER A 66 27.33 14.12 -18.78
CA SER A 66 26.00 14.66 -18.51
C SER A 66 26.11 16.01 -17.80
N THR A 67 25.50 17.05 -18.38
CA THR A 67 25.31 18.35 -17.73
C THR A 67 24.21 18.32 -16.66
N MET A 68 23.41 17.26 -16.62
CA MET A 68 22.44 17.06 -15.56
C MET A 68 23.14 16.70 -14.24
N PRO A 69 22.77 17.34 -13.12
CA PRO A 69 23.32 17.01 -11.82
C PRO A 69 23.04 15.56 -11.46
N SER A 70 24.02 14.88 -10.86
CA SER A 70 23.87 13.49 -10.45
C SER A 70 22.73 13.35 -9.43
N GLN A 71 21.84 12.39 -9.67
CA GLN A 71 20.72 12.10 -8.77
C GLN A 71 20.89 10.70 -8.20
N LYS A 72 21.02 10.61 -6.89
CA LYS A 72 21.25 9.34 -6.18
C LYS A 72 19.94 8.75 -5.65
N THR A 73 18.97 9.59 -5.30
CA THR A 73 17.71 9.14 -4.69
C THR A 73 16.48 9.62 -5.44
N ASN A 74 15.37 8.89 -5.28
CA ASN A 74 14.07 9.30 -5.81
C ASN A 74 13.61 10.63 -5.21
N ALA A 75 13.94 10.90 -3.94
CA ALA A 75 13.64 12.18 -3.29
C ALA A 75 14.36 13.34 -3.99
N GLN A 76 15.65 13.19 -4.32
CA GLN A 76 16.41 14.20 -5.08
C GLN A 76 15.83 14.41 -6.48
N ASN A 77 15.41 13.34 -7.16
CA ASN A 77 14.75 13.46 -8.46
C ASN A 77 13.38 14.15 -8.36
N ALA A 78 12.62 13.86 -7.30
CA ALA A 78 11.35 14.50 -7.02
C ALA A 78 11.49 16.01 -6.74
N VAL A 79 12.57 16.43 -6.08
CA VAL A 79 12.91 17.85 -5.87
C VAL A 79 13.19 18.56 -7.19
N ARG A 80 13.99 17.94 -8.09
CA ARG A 80 14.28 18.54 -9.41
C ARG A 80 13.00 18.74 -10.22
N ASN A 81 12.09 17.76 -10.19
CA ASN A 81 10.86 17.80 -10.97
C ASN A 81 9.67 18.34 -10.14
N SER A 82 9.94 19.20 -9.16
CA SER A 82 8.96 19.68 -8.18
C SER A 82 8.00 20.75 -8.69
N HIS A 83 8.19 21.23 -9.92
CA HIS A 83 7.35 22.26 -10.55
C HIS A 83 6.59 21.71 -11.76
N SER A 84 5.31 22.09 -11.89
CA SER A 84 4.46 21.75 -13.04
C SER A 84 4.64 22.78 -14.12
N THR A 85 4.86 22.33 -15.34
CA THR A 85 4.81 23.17 -16.54
C THR A 85 3.39 23.37 -17.06
N VAL A 86 2.41 22.66 -16.49
CA VAL A 86 1.01 22.71 -16.90
C VAL A 86 0.23 23.65 -15.98
N PRO A 87 -0.59 24.56 -16.52
CA PRO A 87 -1.43 25.45 -15.72
C PRO A 87 -2.44 24.65 -14.88
N GLU A 88 -2.70 25.14 -13.67
CA GLU A 88 -3.66 24.51 -12.75
C GLU A 88 -5.09 24.58 -13.30
N THR A 89 -5.48 25.70 -13.92
CA THR A 89 -6.78 25.90 -14.55
C THR A 89 -6.63 26.09 -16.06
N PRO A 90 -7.24 25.22 -16.91
CA PRO A 90 -7.25 25.43 -18.35
C PRO A 90 -8.03 26.68 -18.72
N LYS A 91 -7.48 27.51 -19.61
CA LYS A 91 -8.01 28.86 -19.95
C LYS A 91 -9.48 28.89 -20.40
N TYR A 92 -9.98 27.81 -21.02
CA TYR A 92 -11.34 27.73 -21.57
C TYR A 92 -12.16 26.55 -21.01
N SER A 93 -11.76 26.00 -19.86
CA SER A 93 -12.50 24.91 -19.21
C SER A 93 -13.26 25.45 -18.00
N ASN A 94 -14.57 25.21 -17.97
CA ASN A 94 -15.41 25.47 -16.79
C ASN A 94 -15.39 24.31 -15.78
N ILE A 95 -14.69 23.22 -16.11
CA ILE A 95 -14.56 22.04 -15.24
C ILE A 95 -13.32 22.20 -14.36
N ALA A 96 -13.49 21.94 -13.07
CA ALA A 96 -12.38 21.89 -12.11
C ALA A 96 -11.33 20.86 -12.56
N ALA A 97 -10.09 21.29 -12.74
CA ALA A 97 -9.02 20.37 -13.11
C ALA A 97 -8.66 19.48 -11.91
N PRO A 98 -8.43 18.17 -12.15
CA PRO A 98 -7.97 17.27 -11.09
C PRO A 98 -6.60 17.73 -10.55
N LYS A 99 -6.40 17.57 -9.24
CA LYS A 99 -5.13 17.91 -8.58
C LYS A 99 -4.00 17.09 -9.18
N ARG A 100 -3.05 17.76 -9.83
CA ARG A 100 -1.90 17.12 -10.47
C ARG A 100 -0.82 16.82 -9.41
N LEU A 101 -0.46 15.55 -9.28
CA LEU A 101 0.62 15.07 -8.42
C LEU A 101 1.86 14.77 -9.28
N TYR A 102 2.92 15.56 -9.09
CA TYR A 102 4.19 15.42 -9.80
C TYR A 102 5.34 15.72 -8.84
N GLY A 103 6.55 15.27 -9.18
CA GLY A 103 7.77 15.49 -8.40
C GLY A 103 7.59 15.22 -6.91
N GLN A 104 7.87 16.23 -6.08
CA GLN A 104 7.71 16.14 -4.62
C GLN A 104 6.28 15.84 -4.17
N ARG A 105 5.25 16.39 -4.83
CA ARG A 105 3.85 16.14 -4.43
C ARG A 105 3.51 14.67 -4.59
N LEU A 106 3.93 14.06 -5.71
CA LEU A 106 3.78 12.63 -5.93
C LEU A 106 4.61 11.83 -4.92
N HIS A 107 5.88 12.18 -4.73
CA HIS A 107 6.78 11.49 -3.81
C HIS A 107 6.18 11.41 -2.41
N ARG A 108 5.72 12.53 -1.85
CA ARG A 108 5.07 12.59 -0.52
C ARG A 108 3.88 11.65 -0.44
N VAL A 109 2.95 11.73 -1.39
CA VAL A 109 1.77 10.84 -1.41
C VAL A 109 2.19 9.36 -1.45
N THR A 110 3.19 9.01 -2.26
CA THR A 110 3.66 7.61 -2.35
C THR A 110 4.43 7.14 -1.13
N THR A 111 5.17 8.01 -0.45
CA THR A 111 5.88 7.64 0.78
C THR A 111 4.94 7.56 1.97
N ASP A 112 4.02 8.52 2.09
CA ASP A 112 3.11 8.63 3.23
C ASP A 112 2.08 7.48 3.21
N SER A 113 1.58 7.11 2.02
CA SER A 113 0.69 5.96 1.84
C SER A 113 1.36 4.62 2.14
N MET A 114 2.67 4.50 1.90
CA MET A 114 3.43 3.30 2.28
C MET A 114 3.52 3.15 3.80
N SER A 115 3.67 4.25 4.53
CA SER A 115 3.73 4.25 6.00
C SER A 115 2.39 3.85 6.64
N THR A 116 1.27 4.37 6.13
CA THR A 116 -0.07 4.10 6.69
C THR A 116 -0.57 2.69 6.40
N SER A 117 -0.18 2.09 5.27
CA SER A 117 -0.58 0.71 4.92
C SER A 117 0.03 -0.39 5.81
N SER A 118 1.00 -0.04 6.67
CA SER A 118 1.62 -0.94 7.64
C SER A 118 0.99 -0.94 9.03
N GLU A 119 0.02 -0.06 9.32
CA GLU A 119 -0.42 0.24 10.69
C GLU A 119 -1.85 -0.23 11.03
N THR A 120 -2.54 -0.95 10.15
CA THR A 120 -3.90 -1.47 10.42
C THR A 120 -3.90 -2.99 10.57
N THR A 121 -3.36 -3.46 11.70
CA THR A 121 -3.68 -4.79 12.26
C THR A 121 -4.17 -4.59 13.69
N GLU A 122 -5.34 -3.97 13.85
CA GLU A 122 -6.13 -4.12 15.06
C GLU A 122 -7.10 -5.29 14.84
N SER A 123 -6.72 -6.44 15.39
CA SER A 123 -7.61 -7.58 15.61
C SER A 123 -8.69 -7.17 16.62
N PRO A 124 -9.99 -7.43 16.37
CA PRO A 124 -10.98 -7.36 17.43
C PRO A 124 -10.78 -8.60 18.31
N SER A 125 -10.06 -8.45 19.42
CA SER A 125 -10.00 -9.47 20.46
C SER A 125 -11.31 -9.44 21.23
N ASP A 126 -12.06 -10.52 21.05
CA ASP A 126 -13.15 -11.01 21.88
C ASP A 126 -12.81 -10.85 23.38
N ALA A 127 -13.63 -10.10 24.12
CA ALA A 127 -13.58 -10.02 25.58
C ALA A 127 -14.99 -10.18 26.12
N THR A 128 -15.43 -11.44 26.20
CA THR A 128 -16.47 -11.86 27.13
C THR A 128 -15.84 -11.99 28.52
N SER A 129 -16.31 -11.20 29.49
CA SER A 129 -16.18 -11.51 30.92
C SER A 129 -17.42 -11.03 31.67
N GLN A 130 -17.92 -11.93 32.51
CA GLN A 130 -19.20 -11.92 33.20
C GLN A 130 -19.18 -11.10 34.49
N GLN A 131 -20.39 -10.74 34.92
CA GLN A 131 -20.91 -10.62 36.30
C GLN A 131 -20.20 -9.68 37.28
N GLN A 132 -20.94 -8.65 37.72
CA GLN A 132 -21.15 -8.38 39.15
C GLN A 132 -22.60 -7.96 39.41
N ASN A 133 -23.18 -8.63 40.39
CA ASN A 133 -24.49 -8.39 40.98
C ASN A 133 -24.46 -7.08 41.77
N ASP A 134 -25.57 -6.35 41.81
CA ASP A 134 -26.03 -5.83 43.10
C ASP A 134 -27.55 -5.63 43.10
N ALA A 135 -28.18 -6.20 44.12
CA ALA A 135 -29.59 -6.10 44.39
C ALA A 135 -29.79 -4.92 45.34
N THR A 136 -30.57 -3.92 44.94
CA THR A 136 -31.01 -2.85 45.86
C THR A 136 -32.38 -3.20 46.43
N PRO A 137 -32.56 -3.17 47.77
CA PRO A 137 -33.77 -3.63 48.43
C PRO A 137 -34.87 -2.58 48.48
N GLU A 138 -36.08 -3.13 48.61
CA GLU A 138 -37.33 -2.52 49.05
C GLU A 138 -37.23 -1.93 50.48
N SER A 139 -37.64 -0.67 50.66
CA SER A 139 -38.24 -0.04 51.87
C SER A 139 -38.51 1.45 51.53
N ALA A 140 -39.75 1.92 51.48
CA ALA A 140 -40.67 2.35 52.55
C ALA A 140 -40.41 3.80 53.03
N ASP A 141 -41.51 4.51 53.32
CA ASP A 141 -41.71 5.91 53.76
C ASP A 141 -41.77 6.94 52.60
N GLU A 142 -42.83 7.74 52.38
CA GLU A 142 -43.95 8.25 53.21
C GLU A 142 -45.20 8.52 52.33
#